data_AF-A0A8S2WTF4-F1
#
_entry.id   AF-A0A8S2WTF4-F1
#
_cell.length_a   1.000
_cell.length_b   1.000
_cell.length_c   1.000
_cell.angle_alpha   90.00
_cell.angle_beta   90.00
_cell.angle_gamma   90.00
#
_symmetry.space_group_name_H-M   'P 1'
#
loop_
_entity.id
_entity.type
_entity.pdbx_description
1 polymer ?
#
loop_
_entity_poly.entity_id
_entity_poly.type
_entity_poly.pdbx_seq_one_letter_code
_entity_poly.pdbx_strand_id
1 'polypeptide(L)' 'VKRNGEWKVIEAATLVPGDIISVKLGDVIPADARLFAAHGGVSIDQAALTGESLPVTKTAG' A
#
# COMPACT_ATOMS: atom_id res chain seq x y z
N VAL A 1 4.10 2.02 -9.53
CA VAL A 1 5.42 2.10 -8.85
C VAL A 1 6.19 3.33 -9.30
N LYS A 2 7.01 3.96 -8.45
CA LYS A 2 7.94 5.02 -8.83
C LYS A 2 9.36 4.44 -8.93
N ARG A 3 9.91 4.39 -10.14
CA ARG A 3 11.30 3.94 -10.42
C ARG A 3 11.99 5.01 -11.26
N ASN A 4 13.24 5.35 -10.92
CA ASN A 4 14.00 6.42 -11.60
C ASN A 4 13.27 7.77 -11.63
N GLY A 5 12.51 8.09 -10.58
CA GLY A 5 11.71 9.33 -10.50
C GLY A 5 10.37 9.28 -11.26
N GLU A 6 10.15 8.28 -12.10
CA GLU A 6 8.96 8.16 -12.95
C GLU A 6 7.95 7.15 -12.39
N TRP A 7 6.66 7.50 -12.47
CA TRP A 7 5.58 6.59 -12.15
C TRP A 7 5.28 5.65 -13.32
N LYS A 8 5.21 4.35 -13.04
CA LYS A 8 4.94 3.28 -14.01
C LYS A 8 3.90 2.32 -13.45
N VAL A 9 3.01 1.83 -14.31
CA VAL A 9 2.15 0.68 -14.00
C VAL A 9 2.94 -0.57 -14.35
N ILE A 10 3.03 -1.50 -13.40
CA ILE A 10 3.73 -2.78 -13.57
C ILE A 10 2.87 -3.88 -12.93
N GLU A 11 3.12 -5.12 -13.33
CA GLU A 11 2.54 -6.29 -12.67
C GLU A 11 2.97 -6.35 -11.20
N ALA A 12 2.03 -6.59 -10.29
CA ALA A 12 2.30 -6.66 -8.85
C ALA A 12 3.38 -7.72 -8.52
N ALA A 13 3.38 -8.85 -9.24
CA ALA A 13 4.37 -9.91 -9.10
C ALA A 13 5.82 -9.48 -9.42
N THR A 14 6.02 -8.32 -10.03
CA THR A 14 7.34 -7.78 -10.41
C THR A 14 7.86 -6.69 -9.44
N LEU A 15 7.13 -6.46 -8.34
CA LEU A 15 7.56 -5.56 -7.27
C LEU A 15 8.80 -6.13 -6.56
N VAL A 16 9.72 -5.24 -6.19
CA VAL A 16 10.92 -5.58 -5.43
C VAL A 16 11.10 -4.64 -4.25
N PRO A 17 11.79 -5.05 -3.17
CA PRO A 17 12.10 -4.16 -2.06
C PRO A 17 12.81 -2.88 -2.54
N GLY A 18 12.35 -1.73 -2.05
CA GLY A 18 12.82 -0.40 -2.48
C GLY A 18 11.88 0.31 -3.45
N ASP A 19 10.91 -0.41 -4.03
CA ASP A 19 9.87 0.19 -4.84
C ASP A 19 8.95 1.10 -4.01
N ILE A 20 8.63 2.27 -4.57
CA ILE A 20 7.59 3.15 -4.02
C ILE A 20 6.29 2.87 -4.76
N ILE A 21 5.28 2.41 -4.04
CA ILE A 21 3.93 2.20 -4.57
C ILE A 21 3.01 3.36 -4.17
N SER A 22 2.06 3.68 -5.05
CA SER A 22 0.98 4.61 -4.76
C SER A 22 -0.31 3.80 -4.75
N VAL A 23 -1.11 4.01 -3.71
CA VAL A 23 -2.36 3.31 -3.45
C VAL A 23 -3.45 4.36 -3.25
N LYS A 24 -4.64 4.11 -3.77
CA LYS A 24 -5.83 4.94 -3.64
C LYS A 24 -6.92 4.20 -2.88
N LEU A 25 -7.97 4.92 -2.51
CA LEU A 25 -9.15 4.33 -1.89
C LEU A 25 -9.73 3.24 -2.80
N GLY A 26 -9.92 2.04 -2.23
CA GLY A 26 -10.45 0.88 -2.93
C GLY A 26 -9.39 -0.02 -3.56
N ASP A 27 -8.11 0.39 -3.59
CA ASP A 27 -7.03 -0.46 -4.07
C ASP A 27 -6.69 -1.54 -3.03
N VAL A 28 -6.33 -2.71 -3.53
CA VAL A 28 -5.69 -3.76 -2.72
C VAL A 28 -4.21 -3.45 -2.61
N ILE A 29 -3.65 -3.63 -1.40
CA ILE A 29 -2.21 -3.47 -1.17
C ILE A 29 -1.47 -4.64 -1.86
N PRO A 30 -0.61 -4.39 -2.87
CA PRO A 30 -0.09 -5.45 -3.72
C PRO A 30 1.05 -6.26 -3.09
N ALA A 31 1.68 -5.74 -2.04
CA ALA A 31 2.80 -6.36 -1.33
C ALA A 31 2.93 -5.77 0.08
N ASP A 32 3.61 -6.48 0.97
CA ASP A 32 3.97 -5.94 2.28
C ASP A 32 4.81 -4.67 2.13
N ALA A 33 4.36 -3.59 2.77
CA ALA A 33 4.92 -2.28 2.58
C ALA A 33 4.90 -1.45 3.86
N ARG A 34 5.76 -0.44 3.90
CA ARG A 34 5.77 0.58 4.93
C ARG A 34 5.07 1.83 4.42
N LEU A 35 4.15 2.38 5.21
CA LEU A 35 3.47 3.62 4.85
C LEU A 35 4.46 4.79 5.00
N PHE A 36 4.82 5.41 3.87
CA PHE A 36 5.76 6.53 3.84
C PHE A 36 5.06 7.90 3.98
N ALA A 37 3.94 8.08 3.29
CA ALA A 37 3.15 9.31 3.30
C ALA A 37 1.70 9.02 2.90
N ALA A 38 0.77 9.84 3.38
CA ALA A 38 -0.64 9.75 3.03
C ALA A 38 -1.27 11.15 2.95
N HIS A 39 -2.25 11.29 2.06
CA HIS A 39 -3.10 12.47 2.00
C HIS A 39 -4.35 12.18 2.85
N GLY A 40 -4.33 12.59 4.11
CA GLY A 40 -5.40 12.31 5.08
C GLY A 40 -5.22 10.99 5.83
N GLY A 41 -6.31 10.49 6.41
CA GLY A 41 -6.31 9.24 7.18
C GLY A 41 -6.27 8.01 6.28
N VAL A 42 -5.50 7.00 6.68
CA VAL A 42 -5.44 5.70 6.02
C VAL A 42 -6.06 4.66 6.94
N SER A 43 -7.06 3.94 6.44
CA SER A 43 -7.67 2.81 7.13
C SER A 43 -7.63 1.61 6.20
N ILE A 44 -7.18 0.46 6.70
CA ILE A 44 -6.94 -0.74 5.91
C ILE A 44 -7.78 -1.88 6.48
N ASP A 45 -8.53 -2.56 5.62
CA ASP A 45 -9.18 -3.81 5.95
C ASP A 45 -8.13 -4.92 6.04
N GLN A 46 -8.02 -5.55 7.21
CA GLN A 46 -7.12 -6.67 7.46
C GLN A 46 -7.88 -7.97 7.75
N ALA A 47 -9.20 -8.03 7.52
CA ALA A 47 -10.03 -9.22 7.74
C ALA A 47 -9.49 -10.45 7.02
N ALA A 48 -8.96 -10.26 5.80
CA ALA A 48 -8.36 -11.34 5.01
C ALA A 48 -7.10 -11.94 5.65
N LEU A 49 -6.40 -11.21 6.53
CA LEU A 49 -5.16 -11.64 7.16
C LEU A 49 -5.34 -12.01 8.64
N THR A 50 -6.17 -11.28 9.39
CA THR A 50 -6.33 -11.44 10.83
C THR A 50 -7.69 -12.00 11.24
N GLY A 51 -8.68 -11.97 10.34
CA GLY A 51 -10.08 -12.29 10.66
C GLY A 51 -10.85 -11.19 11.38
N GLU A 52 -10.21 -10.04 11.64
CA GLU A 52 -10.87 -8.90 12.29
C GLU A 52 -11.62 -8.04 11.27
N SER A 53 -12.90 -7.79 11.50
CA SER A 53 -13.77 -7.08 10.54
C SER A 53 -13.67 -5.55 10.59
N LEU A 54 -13.04 -4.99 11.63
CA LEU A 54 -12.88 -3.55 11.76
C LEU A 54 -11.58 -3.11 11.09
N PRO A 55 -11.63 -2.08 10.22
CA PRO A 55 -10.43 -1.63 9.54
C PRO A 55 -9.50 -0.92 10.52
N VAL A 56 -8.20 -1.07 10.29
CA VAL A 56 -7.14 -0.57 11.17
C VAL A 56 -6.56 0.71 10.60
N THR A 57 -6.56 1.79 11.39
CA THR A 57 -5.90 3.04 11.04
C THR A 57 -4.39 2.88 11.01
N LYS A 58 -3.74 3.36 9.94
CA LYS A 58 -2.27 3.38 9.82
C LYS A 58 -1.76 4.81 9.71
N THR A 59 -0.62 5.05 10.34
CA THR A 59 0.15 6.30 10.25
C THR A 59 1.51 6.00 9.62
N ALA A 60 2.19 7.02 9.10
CA ALA A 60 3.53 6.84 8.57
C ALA A 60 4.49 6.36 9.67
N GLY A 61 5.35 5.37 9.37
CA GLY A 61 6.24 4.73 10.33
C GLY A 61 6.78 3.39 9.87
#